data_AF-A0A8H4AKZ1-F1
#
_entry.id   AF-A0A8H4AKZ1-F1
#
_cell.length_a   1.000
_cell.length_b   1.000
_cell.length_c   1.000
_cell.angle_alpha   90.00
_cell.angle_beta   90.00
_cell.angle_gamma   90.00
#
_symmetry.space_group_name_H-M   'P 1'
#
loop_
_entity.id
_entity.type
_entity.pdbx_description
1 polymer ?
#
loop_
_entity_poly.entity_id
_entity_poly.type
_entity_poly.pdbx_seq_one_letter_code
_entity_poly.pdbx_strand_id
1 'polypeptide(L)'
;MSLPLTYGGNIENNKQNFIDTVYKYDWSSTPLGPMESWDPAIKNAVTLCLQTVFSSCIYTGPGWITIYNEAWQSVLKTKHPNG
;
A
#
# COMPACT_ATOMS: atom_id res chain seq x y z
N MET A 1 5.85 29.87 16.45
CA MET A 1 7.09 29.15 16.79
C MET A 1 6.85 27.71 16.35
N SER A 2 7.29 27.36 15.15
CA SER A 2 6.94 26.10 14.48
C SER A 2 8.20 25.23 14.46
N LEU A 3 8.13 24.02 15.03
CA LEU A 3 9.26 23.09 15.03
C LEU A 3 9.49 22.57 13.60
N PRO A 4 10.73 22.54 13.10
CA PRO A 4 11.03 21.91 11.83
C PRO A 4 11.03 20.40 12.04
N LEU A 5 10.10 19.69 11.40
CA LEU A 5 10.18 18.24 11.24
C LEU A 5 11.24 17.96 10.16
N THR A 6 12.52 18.06 10.51
CA THR A 6 13.55 17.44 9.67
C THR A 6 13.47 15.94 9.92
N TYR A 7 12.60 15.28 9.15
CA TYR A 7 12.53 13.83 9.05
C TYR A 7 13.78 13.34 8.29
N GLY A 8 14.91 13.43 8.98
CA GLY A 8 16.23 13.05 8.49
C GLY A 8 16.44 11.57 8.73
N GLY A 9 16.17 10.78 7.70
CA GLY A 9 16.55 9.38 7.66
C GLY A 9 15.94 8.72 6.44
N ASN A 10 16.66 8.71 5.33
CA ASN A 10 16.69 7.69 4.25
C ASN A 10 15.46 6.77 4.00
N ILE A 11 14.23 7.25 4.16
CA ILE A 11 12.97 6.48 4.00
C ILE A 11 12.57 6.36 2.53
N GLU A 12 13.02 7.29 1.71
CA GLU A 12 12.64 7.37 0.29
C GLU A 12 13.08 6.13 -0.49
N ASN A 13 14.22 5.52 -0.13
CA ASN A 13 14.78 4.39 -0.88
C ASN A 13 14.02 3.07 -0.68
N ASN A 14 13.31 2.87 0.43
CA ASN A 14 12.54 1.63 0.67
C ASN A 14 11.06 1.80 0.28
N LYS A 15 10.49 2.99 0.52
CA LYS A 15 9.09 3.30 0.20
C LYS A 15 8.81 3.23 -1.31
N GLN A 16 9.77 3.64 -2.14
CA GLN A 16 9.63 3.60 -3.60
C GLN A 16 9.55 2.16 -4.14
N ASN A 17 10.21 1.20 -3.48
CA ASN A 17 10.22 -0.20 -3.92
C ASN A 17 8.84 -0.87 -3.81
N PHE A 18 8.10 -0.57 -2.73
CA PHE A 18 6.79 -1.17 -2.49
C PHE A 18 5.70 -0.62 -3.42
N ILE A 19 5.68 0.71 -3.62
CA ILE A 19 4.73 1.36 -4.53
C ILE A 19 4.91 0.84 -5.95
N ASP A 20 6.15 0.78 -6.42
CA ASP A 20 6.50 0.22 -7.72
C ASP A 20 6.08 -1.24 -7.86
N THR A 21 6.22 -2.04 -6.81
CA THR A 21 5.81 -3.46 -6.80
C THR A 21 4.31 -3.58 -7.04
N VAL A 22 3.49 -2.77 -6.38
CA VAL A 22 2.02 -2.79 -6.55
C VAL A 22 1.64 -2.36 -7.97
N TYR A 23 2.29 -1.33 -8.54
CA TYR A 23 2.00 -0.89 -9.91
C TYR A 23 2.50 -1.82 -11.01
N LYS A 24 3.59 -2.58 -10.76
CA LYS A 24 4.18 -3.52 -11.72
C LYS A 24 3.65 -4.95 -11.59
N TYR A 25 2.85 -5.23 -10.56
CA TYR A 25 2.25 -6.54 -10.37
C TYR A 25 1.27 -6.87 -11.50
N ASP A 26 1.27 -8.12 -11.96
CA ASP A 26 0.33 -8.59 -12.97
C ASP A 26 -1.07 -8.82 -12.36
N TRP A 27 -1.85 -7.74 -12.29
CA TRP A 27 -3.22 -7.76 -11.77
C TRP A 27 -4.20 -8.52 -12.67
N SER A 28 -3.85 -8.78 -13.93
CA SER A 28 -4.71 -9.55 -14.85
C SER A 28 -4.92 -10.99 -14.38
N SER A 29 -3.99 -11.51 -13.58
CA SER A 29 -4.08 -12.82 -12.91
C SER A 29 -5.05 -12.84 -11.72
N THR A 30 -5.59 -11.69 -11.30
CA THR A 30 -6.48 -11.56 -10.13
C THR A 30 -7.92 -11.27 -10.54
N PRO A 31 -8.91 -11.52 -9.64
CA PRO A 31 -10.29 -11.11 -9.86
C PRO A 31 -10.54 -9.61 -10.07
N LEU A 32 -9.58 -8.73 -9.73
CA LEU A 32 -9.68 -7.30 -10.04
C LEU A 32 -9.41 -6.99 -11.52
N GLY A 33 -8.76 -7.91 -12.24
CA GLY A 33 -8.32 -7.70 -13.61
C GLY A 33 -7.17 -6.69 -13.72
N PRO A 34 -6.72 -6.41 -14.96
CA PRO A 34 -5.61 -5.50 -15.20
C PRO A 34 -5.88 -4.11 -14.61
N MET A 35 -4.84 -3.43 -14.13
CA MET A 35 -5.01 -2.16 -13.44
C MET A 35 -5.68 -1.11 -14.32
N GLU A 36 -5.51 -1.18 -15.63
CA GLU A 36 -6.16 -0.31 -16.61
C GLU A 36 -7.69 -0.36 -16.50
N SER A 37 -8.27 -1.55 -16.21
CA SER A 37 -9.72 -1.75 -16.12
C SER A 37 -10.32 -1.46 -14.75
N TRP A 38 -9.52 -1.08 -13.75
CA TRP A 38 -10.05 -0.81 -12.42
C TRP A 38 -10.97 0.42 -12.42
N ASP A 39 -11.98 0.38 -11.56
CA ASP A 39 -12.80 1.55 -11.25
C ASP A 39 -11.90 2.71 -10.77
N PRO A 40 -12.09 3.95 -11.26
CA PRO A 40 -11.32 5.11 -10.82
C PRO A 40 -11.31 5.33 -9.31
N ALA A 41 -12.40 5.02 -8.60
CA ALA A 41 -12.46 5.12 -7.15
C ALA A 41 -11.51 4.12 -6.46
N ILE A 42 -11.39 2.89 -6.99
CA ILE A 42 -10.44 1.89 -6.49
C ILE A 42 -9.00 2.36 -6.74
N LYS A 43 -8.69 2.86 -7.95
CA LYS A 43 -7.35 3.40 -8.26
C LYS A 43 -6.96 4.54 -7.32
N ASN A 44 -7.88 5.47 -7.08
CA ASN A 44 -7.63 6.62 -6.22
C ASN A 44 -7.45 6.19 -4.76
N ALA A 45 -8.28 5.27 -4.27
CA ALA A 45 -8.13 4.72 -2.92
C ALA A 45 -6.78 4.01 -2.75
N VAL A 46 -6.39 3.15 -3.70
CA VAL A 46 -5.09 2.45 -3.67
C VAL A 46 -3.93 3.44 -3.70
N THR A 47 -3.99 4.45 -4.57
CA THR A 47 -2.98 5.53 -4.61
C THR A 47 -2.82 6.20 -3.24
N LEU A 48 -3.94 6.59 -2.62
CA LEU A 48 -3.92 7.23 -1.31
C LEU A 48 -3.37 6.30 -0.22
N CYS A 49 -3.79 5.03 -0.23
CA CYS A 49 -3.32 4.00 0.70
C CYS A 49 -1.80 3.80 0.61
N LEU A 50 -1.25 3.77 -0.60
CA LEU A 50 0.19 3.58 -0.82
C LEU A 50 1.02 4.81 -0.47
N GLN A 51 0.47 6.01 -0.65
CA GLN A 51 1.19 7.27 -0.40
C GLN A 51 1.24 7.67 1.09
N THR A 52 0.22 7.30 1.88
CA THR A 52 0.16 7.64 3.31
C THR A 52 1.28 6.98 4.13
N VAL A 53 1.69 7.64 5.22
CA VAL A 53 2.63 7.12 6.22
C VAL A 53 1.93 6.34 7.33
N PHE A 54 0.61 6.47 7.44
CA PHE A 54 -0.18 5.71 8.39
C PHE A 54 -0.39 4.28 7.91
N SER A 55 -0.44 3.33 8.85
CA SER A 55 -0.78 1.94 8.55
C SER A 55 -2.16 1.90 7.87
N SER A 56 -2.23 1.45 6.62
CA SER A 56 -3.47 1.42 5.84
C SER A 56 -3.60 0.18 4.98
N CYS A 57 -4.83 -0.31 4.83
CA CYS A 57 -5.20 -1.37 3.90
C CYS A 57 -6.57 -1.11 3.29
N ILE A 58 -6.78 -1.67 2.11
CA ILE A 58 -8.02 -1.68 1.35
C ILE A 58 -8.39 -3.12 1.07
N TYR A 59 -9.64 -3.47 1.33
CA TYR A 59 -10.24 -4.71 0.88
C TYR A 59 -11.14 -4.41 -0.31
N THR A 60 -10.88 -5.02 -1.46
CA THR A 60 -11.58 -4.69 -2.70
C THR A 60 -11.72 -5.90 -3.64
N GLY A 61 -12.65 -5.78 -4.57
CA GLY A 61 -12.91 -6.77 -5.61
C GLY A 61 -13.54 -8.07 -5.10
N PRO A 62 -13.89 -8.98 -6.03
CA PRO A 62 -14.33 -10.32 -5.70
C PRO A 62 -13.21 -11.08 -4.97
N GLY A 63 -13.55 -11.74 -3.86
CA GLY A 63 -12.57 -12.51 -3.07
C GLY A 63 -11.78 -11.69 -2.05
N TRP A 64 -12.19 -10.45 -1.75
CA TRP A 64 -11.60 -9.62 -0.68
C TRP A 64 -10.09 -9.41 -0.82
N ILE A 65 -9.65 -9.05 -2.03
CA ILE A 65 -8.26 -8.76 -2.30
C ILE A 65 -7.81 -7.62 -1.38
N THR A 66 -6.75 -7.89 -0.62
CA THR A 66 -6.22 -6.95 0.36
C THR A 66 -4.99 -6.26 -0.22
N ILE A 67 -5.07 -4.95 -0.40
CA ILE A 67 -3.95 -4.10 -0.82
C ILE A 67 -3.58 -3.25 0.39
N TYR A 68 -2.33 -3.29 0.82
CA TYR A 68 -1.87 -2.56 2.00
C TYR A 68 -0.54 -1.88 1.73
N ASN A 69 -0.21 -0.86 2.52
CA ASN A 69 1.07 -0.17 2.40
C ASN A 69 2.16 -0.79 3.28
N GLU A 70 3.42 -0.41 3.05
CA GLU A 70 4.56 -0.92 3.81
C GLU A 70 4.37 -0.81 5.34
N ALA A 71 3.79 0.30 5.81
CA ALA A 71 3.50 0.51 7.24
C ALA A 71 2.54 -0.54 7.84
N TRP A 72 1.71 -1.20 7.03
CA TRP A 72 0.83 -2.29 7.44
C TRP A 72 1.56 -3.58 7.80
N GLN A 73 2.78 -3.80 7.31
CA GLN A 73 3.57 -4.98 7.65
C GLN A 73 3.84 -5.09 9.16
N SER A 74 4.01 -3.95 9.84
CA SER A 74 4.20 -3.90 11.30
C SER A 74 2.99 -4.43 12.08
N VAL A 75 1.78 -4.22 11.55
CA VAL A 75 0.52 -4.71 12.12
C VAL A 75 0.36 -6.21 11.90
N LEU A 76 0.81 -6.74 10.76
CA LEU A 76 0.81 -8.18 10.50
C LEU A 76 1.77 -8.92 11.44
N LYS A 77 2.96 -8.35 11.69
CA LYS A 77 3.97 -8.92 12.62
C LYS A 77 3.50 -8.95 14.08
N THR A 78 2.55 -8.11 14.46
CA THR A 78 2.02 -8.06 15.85
C THR A 78 0.78 -8.93 16.06
N LYS A 79 0.14 -9.42 15.00
CA LYS A 79 -1.06 -10.27 15.09
C LYS A 79 -0.79 -11.77 15.04
N HIS A 80 0.41 -12.21 14.63
CA HIS A 80 0.81 -13.61 14.70
C HIS A 80 1.80 -13.80 15.86
N PRO A 81 1.51 -14.68 16.85
CA PRO A 81 2.38 -14.86 18.02
C PRO A 81 3.80 -15.33 17.70
N ASN A 82 4.00 -15.93 16.54
CA ASN A 82 5.29 -16.41 16.05
C ASN A 82 5.49 -15.82 14.65
N GLY A 83 6.35 -14.80 14.55
CA GLY A 83 6.79 -14.24 13.27
C GLY A 83 7.57 -15.22 12.42
#